data_AF-A0A562V816-F1
#
_entry.id   AF-A0A562V816-F1
#
_cell.length_a   1.000
_cell.length_b   1.000
_cell.length_c   1.000
_cell.angle_alpha   90.00
_cell.angle_beta   90.00
_cell.angle_gamma   90.00
#
_symmetry.space_group_name_H-M   'P 1'
#
loop_
_entity.id
_entity.type
_entity.pdbx_description
1 polymer ?
#
loop_
_entity_poly.entity_id
_entity_poly.type
_entity_poly.pdbx_seq_one_letter_code
_entity_poly.pdbx_strand_id
1 'polypeptide(L)'
;MNRALFVGRAPRILIDILNKLAKERLSDYFTVIGTHALYAYEAAAGVGFGEAAALATQDIDLLLDTRKRLSFIAQMTSVGTSMLKLIQKVDSTFKIRNDQKYTAVNSRGFEVDIIRREPKDGDPHPLRLTDEDDEFYAVPARNADLLLDGPRFSAMIVSTTGHMARMNTISPLAFVRFKRWMAEQLDRDPMKRQRDILQANLVEELVAEYLPHLQQ
;
A
#
# COMPACT_ATOMS: atom_id res chain seq x y z
N MET A 1 23.56 9.08 11.48
CA MET A 1 23.71 7.75 12.09
C MET A 1 22.96 6.61 11.35
N ASN A 2 22.36 6.85 10.16
CA ASN A 2 21.67 5.79 9.37
C ASN A 2 22.52 5.09 8.31
N ARG A 3 23.75 5.57 8.03
CA ARG A 3 24.58 5.08 6.92
C ARG A 3 25.38 3.79 7.25
N ALA A 4 25.40 3.36 8.51
CA ALA A 4 26.28 2.29 9.01
C ALA A 4 25.56 0.97 9.35
N LEU A 5 24.22 0.92 9.35
CA LEU A 5 23.45 -0.25 9.80
C LEU A 5 22.50 -0.85 8.74
N PHE A 6 22.51 -0.36 7.48
CA PHE A 6 21.64 -0.83 6.38
C PHE A 6 20.12 -0.90 6.70
N VAL A 7 19.65 -0.18 7.71
CA VAL A 7 18.25 -0.24 8.23
C VAL A 7 17.23 0.39 7.25
N GLY A 8 17.66 1.28 6.36
CA GLY A 8 16.76 1.97 5.44
C GLY A 8 16.78 1.40 4.03
N ARG A 9 15.70 0.74 3.60
CA ARG A 9 15.55 0.18 2.24
C ARG A 9 14.34 0.71 1.47
N ALA A 10 13.42 1.41 2.13
CA ALA A 10 12.21 1.88 1.47
C ALA A 10 12.53 2.88 0.33
N PRO A 11 11.83 2.81 -0.82
CA PRO A 11 11.94 3.79 -1.88
C PRO A 11 11.65 5.20 -1.36
N ARG A 12 12.45 6.18 -1.81
CA ARG A 12 12.25 7.57 -1.37
C ARG A 12 10.86 8.11 -1.75
N ILE A 13 10.37 7.76 -2.94
CA ILE A 13 9.05 8.18 -3.42
C ILE A 13 7.91 7.64 -2.55
N LEU A 14 8.03 6.42 -2.02
CA LEU A 14 7.09 5.87 -1.04
C LEU A 14 7.05 6.71 0.23
N ILE A 15 8.23 7.06 0.78
CA ILE A 15 8.32 7.92 1.97
C ILE A 15 7.66 9.27 1.72
N ASP A 16 7.91 9.90 0.58
CA ASP A 16 7.36 11.21 0.25
C ASP A 16 5.84 11.16 0.06
N ILE A 17 5.29 10.10 -0.56
CA ILE A 17 3.84 9.86 -0.68
C ILE A 17 3.20 9.71 0.70
N LEU A 18 3.74 8.85 1.58
CA LEU A 18 3.18 8.63 2.90
C LEU A 18 3.22 9.89 3.77
N ASN A 19 4.31 10.65 3.72
CA ASN A 19 4.41 11.94 4.40
C ASN A 19 3.44 12.98 3.83
N LYS A 20 3.19 12.96 2.51
CA LYS A 20 2.18 13.80 1.89
C LYS A 20 0.78 13.47 2.40
N LEU A 21 0.42 12.19 2.46
CA LEU A 21 -0.86 11.75 3.04
C LEU A 21 -0.98 12.16 4.51
N ALA A 22 0.09 11.99 5.30
CA ALA A 22 0.09 12.36 6.72
C ALA A 22 -0.10 13.87 6.93
N LYS A 23 0.61 14.69 6.15
CA LYS A 23 0.51 16.15 6.19
C LYS A 23 -0.92 16.65 5.95
N GLU A 24 -1.65 15.99 5.06
CA GLU A 24 -3.01 16.34 4.67
C GLU A 24 -4.08 15.60 5.50
N ARG A 25 -3.66 14.89 6.57
CA ARG A 25 -4.50 14.08 7.47
C ARG A 25 -5.29 12.99 6.74
N LEU A 26 -4.69 12.40 5.71
CA LEU A 26 -5.29 11.35 4.89
C LEU A 26 -4.82 9.93 5.24
N SER A 27 -3.78 9.78 6.07
CA SER A 27 -3.18 8.47 6.38
C SER A 27 -4.16 7.44 6.95
N ASP A 28 -5.19 7.86 7.68
CA ASP A 28 -6.14 6.95 8.34
C ASP A 28 -7.24 6.40 7.42
N TYR A 29 -7.31 6.90 6.18
CA TYR A 29 -8.21 6.40 5.14
C TYR A 29 -7.57 5.35 4.25
N PHE A 30 -6.24 5.22 4.28
CA PHE A 30 -5.50 4.31 3.42
C PHE A 30 -4.71 3.30 4.24
N THR A 31 -4.68 2.07 3.74
CA THR A 31 -3.81 1.01 4.23
C THR A 31 -2.89 0.60 3.09
N VAL A 32 -1.57 0.68 3.29
CA VAL A 32 -0.61 0.13 2.34
C VAL A 32 -0.74 -1.39 2.35
N ILE A 33 -0.95 -1.99 1.19
CA ILE A 33 -0.97 -3.45 1.04
C ILE A 33 0.05 -3.89 -0.02
N GLY A 34 -0.01 -5.15 -0.41
CA GLY A 34 0.87 -5.67 -1.46
C GLY A 34 2.34 -5.68 -1.03
N THR A 35 3.25 -5.71 -2.00
CA THR A 35 4.69 -5.88 -1.76
C THR A 35 5.27 -4.77 -0.87
N HIS A 36 4.73 -3.55 -0.91
CA HIS A 36 5.26 -2.44 -0.10
C HIS A 36 5.00 -2.59 1.41
N ALA A 37 4.06 -3.44 1.84
CA ALA A 37 3.86 -3.78 3.24
C ALA A 37 5.11 -4.43 3.87
N LEU A 38 5.92 -5.11 3.06
CA LEU A 38 7.15 -5.79 3.50
C LEU A 38 8.13 -4.82 4.18
N TYR A 39 8.23 -3.56 3.72
CA TYR A 39 9.10 -2.57 4.35
C TYR A 39 8.73 -2.26 5.81
N ALA A 40 7.43 -2.31 6.15
CA ALA A 40 7.00 -2.12 7.53
C ALA A 40 7.38 -3.32 8.40
N TYR A 41 7.32 -4.54 7.86
CA TYR A 41 7.69 -5.75 8.58
C TYR A 41 9.21 -5.84 8.79
N GLU A 42 10.00 -5.54 7.74
CA GLU A 42 11.46 -5.41 7.85
C GLU A 42 11.85 -4.39 8.92
N ALA A 43 11.25 -3.20 8.87
CA ALA A 43 11.56 -2.13 9.82
C ALA A 43 11.20 -2.50 11.26
N ALA A 44 10.08 -3.21 11.47
CA ALA A 44 9.67 -3.66 12.80
C ALA A 44 10.57 -4.78 13.34
N ALA A 45 11.01 -5.70 12.49
CA ALA A 45 11.89 -6.81 12.86
C ALA A 45 13.38 -6.40 12.94
N GLY A 46 13.76 -5.26 12.36
CA GLY A 46 15.14 -4.81 12.28
C GLY A 46 16.00 -5.63 11.31
N VAL A 47 15.37 -6.38 10.40
CA VAL A 47 16.02 -7.26 9.42
C VAL A 47 15.47 -7.00 8.03
N GLY A 48 16.27 -7.24 7.00
CA GLY A 48 15.83 -7.13 5.60
C GLY A 48 15.60 -8.49 4.95
N PHE A 49 14.61 -8.59 4.07
CA PHE A 49 14.46 -9.75 3.19
C PHE A 49 15.67 -9.78 2.22
N GLY A 50 16.44 -10.86 2.27
CA GLY A 50 17.64 -11.05 1.44
C GLY A 50 17.33 -11.27 -0.04
N GLU A 51 16.06 -11.52 -0.38
CA GLU A 51 15.62 -11.89 -1.71
C GLU A 51 15.04 -10.70 -2.47
N ALA A 52 15.85 -10.12 -3.37
CA ALA A 52 15.42 -9.00 -4.21
C ALA A 52 14.14 -9.31 -5.03
N ALA A 53 13.92 -10.58 -5.39
CA ALA A 53 12.73 -11.03 -6.11
C ALA A 53 11.42 -10.81 -5.33
N ALA A 54 11.47 -10.85 -4.00
CA ALA A 54 10.31 -10.59 -3.15
C ALA A 54 9.91 -9.10 -3.15
N LEU A 55 10.86 -8.18 -3.42
CA LEU A 55 10.66 -6.73 -3.41
C LEU A 55 10.63 -6.09 -4.80
N ALA A 56 10.71 -6.89 -5.87
CA ALA A 56 10.74 -6.43 -7.26
C ALA A 56 9.36 -5.93 -7.72
N THR A 57 8.98 -4.75 -7.24
CA THR A 57 7.72 -4.07 -7.53
C THR A 57 7.98 -2.56 -7.64
N GLN A 58 7.31 -1.88 -8.57
CA GLN A 58 7.37 -0.42 -8.71
C GLN A 58 6.02 0.25 -8.41
N ASP A 59 5.11 -0.50 -7.82
CA ASP A 59 3.70 -0.18 -7.56
C ASP A 59 3.41 -0.17 -6.06
N ILE A 60 2.83 0.92 -5.56
CA ILE A 60 2.24 0.96 -4.21
C ILE A 60 0.73 0.77 -4.29
N ASP A 61 0.23 -0.25 -3.60
CA ASP A 61 -1.20 -0.49 -3.43
C ASP A 61 -1.72 0.23 -2.18
N LEU A 62 -2.61 1.22 -2.38
CA LEU A 62 -3.31 1.94 -1.32
C LEU A 62 -4.76 1.46 -1.25
N LEU A 63 -5.07 0.69 -0.22
CA LEU A 63 -6.43 0.24 0.07
C LEU A 63 -7.21 1.34 0.80
N LEU A 64 -8.22 1.90 0.12
CA LEU A 64 -9.14 2.87 0.69
C LEU A 64 -10.15 2.20 1.63
N ASP A 65 -10.27 2.70 2.85
CA ASP A 65 -11.32 2.29 3.78
C ASP A 65 -12.65 2.97 3.44
N THR A 66 -13.46 2.30 2.62
CA THR A 66 -14.75 2.81 2.16
C THR A 66 -15.76 3.03 3.29
N ARG A 67 -15.57 2.44 4.47
CA ARG A 67 -16.41 2.70 5.67
C ARG A 67 -16.27 4.14 6.15
N LYS A 68 -15.14 4.79 5.83
CA LYS A 68 -14.83 6.19 6.17
C LYS A 68 -15.05 7.14 5.00
N ARG A 69 -15.80 6.74 3.97
CA ARG A 69 -15.94 7.52 2.73
C ARG A 69 -16.43 8.96 2.95
N LEU A 70 -17.46 9.15 3.78
CA LEU A 70 -18.03 10.50 4.00
C LEU A 70 -17.01 11.45 4.64
N SER A 71 -16.28 10.98 5.65
CA SER A 71 -15.23 11.78 6.28
C SER A 71 -14.01 11.95 5.38
N PHE A 72 -13.69 10.98 4.53
CA PHE A 72 -12.66 11.12 3.50
C PHE A 72 -13.00 12.24 2.52
N ILE A 73 -14.24 12.27 2.00
CA ILE A 73 -14.69 13.32 1.09
C ILE A 73 -14.63 14.68 1.77
N ALA A 74 -15.15 14.80 2.99
CA ALA A 74 -15.09 16.06 3.74
C ALA A 74 -13.64 16.54 3.95
N GLN A 75 -12.71 15.62 4.25
CA GLN A 75 -11.30 15.94 4.38
C GLN A 75 -10.71 16.40 3.04
N MET A 76 -10.98 15.69 1.95
CA MET A 76 -10.54 16.07 0.60
C MET A 76 -11.10 17.43 0.16
N THR A 77 -12.37 17.73 0.46
CA THR A 77 -12.97 19.05 0.25
C THR A 77 -12.23 20.13 1.03
N SER A 78 -11.87 19.87 2.30
CA SER A 78 -11.08 20.82 3.11
C SER A 78 -9.66 21.02 2.57
N VAL A 79 -9.05 19.99 1.98
CA VAL A 79 -7.74 20.12 1.31
C VAL A 79 -7.86 20.92 0.00
N GLY A 80 -9.03 20.92 -0.63
CA GLY A 80 -9.34 21.73 -1.82
C GLY A 80 -8.57 21.27 -3.07
N THR A 81 -8.35 19.97 -3.23
CA THR A 81 -7.61 19.42 -4.38
C THR A 81 -7.97 17.94 -4.61
N SER A 82 -7.59 17.37 -5.76
CA SER A 82 -7.82 15.96 -6.08
C SER A 82 -6.72 15.04 -5.53
N MET A 83 -6.98 13.73 -5.46
CA MET A 83 -5.95 12.76 -5.06
C MET A 83 -4.78 12.73 -6.05
N LEU A 84 -5.06 12.85 -7.35
CA LEU A 84 -4.01 12.98 -8.37
C LEU A 84 -3.14 14.23 -8.12
N LYS A 85 -3.75 15.40 -7.93
CA LYS A 85 -3.02 16.65 -7.64
C LYS A 85 -2.20 16.57 -6.36
N LEU A 86 -2.66 15.82 -5.34
CA LEU A 86 -1.90 15.56 -4.12
C LEU A 86 -0.63 14.76 -4.40
N ILE A 87 -0.73 13.69 -5.16
CA ILE A 87 0.42 12.84 -5.53
C ILE A 87 1.35 13.58 -6.50
N GLN A 88 0.82 14.43 -7.39
CA GLN A 88 1.62 15.30 -8.25
C GLN A 88 2.45 16.34 -7.49
N LYS A 89 2.03 16.72 -6.27
CA LYS A 89 2.88 17.56 -5.38
C LYS A 89 4.11 16.81 -4.85
N VAL A 90 4.13 15.47 -4.94
CA VAL A 90 5.31 14.65 -4.65
C VAL A 90 6.18 14.51 -5.90
N ASP A 91 5.57 14.20 -7.05
CA ASP A 91 6.24 14.11 -8.35
C ASP A 91 5.27 14.59 -9.44
N SER A 92 5.54 15.75 -10.05
CA SER A 92 4.62 16.38 -10.99
C SER A 92 4.39 15.59 -12.27
N THR A 93 5.19 14.54 -12.52
CA THR A 93 5.07 13.71 -13.72
C THR A 93 4.02 12.61 -13.60
N PHE A 94 3.39 12.42 -12.44
CA PHE A 94 2.28 11.49 -12.28
C PHE A 94 1.10 11.83 -13.19
N LYS A 95 0.60 10.81 -13.89
CA LYS A 95 -0.61 10.87 -14.72
C LYS A 95 -1.43 9.62 -14.53
N ILE A 96 -2.76 9.75 -14.60
CA ILE A 96 -3.65 8.59 -14.61
C ILE A 96 -3.43 7.81 -15.90
N ARG A 97 -3.34 6.48 -15.79
CA ARG A 97 -3.28 5.59 -16.94
C ARG A 97 -4.63 5.59 -17.66
N ASN A 98 -4.61 5.77 -18.99
CA ASN A 98 -5.84 5.80 -19.80
C ASN A 98 -6.58 4.46 -19.80
N ASP A 99 -5.85 3.35 -19.72
CA ASP A 99 -6.36 1.98 -19.67
C ASP A 99 -6.77 1.54 -18.26
N GLN A 100 -6.23 2.18 -17.22
CA GLN A 100 -6.40 1.81 -15.82
C GLN A 100 -6.60 3.06 -14.96
N LYS A 101 -7.85 3.54 -14.87
CA LYS A 101 -8.15 4.79 -14.16
C LYS A 101 -7.93 4.76 -12.63
N TYR A 102 -7.54 3.62 -12.09
CA TYR A 102 -7.17 3.42 -10.69
C TYR A 102 -5.67 3.53 -10.43
N THR A 103 -4.87 3.63 -11.50
CA THR A 103 -3.41 3.68 -11.47
C THR A 103 -2.94 5.05 -11.91
N ALA A 104 -2.12 5.71 -11.10
CA ALA A 104 -1.27 6.81 -11.55
C ALA A 104 0.16 6.34 -11.72
N VAL A 105 0.77 6.67 -12.84
CA VAL A 105 2.15 6.33 -13.16
C VAL A 105 2.97 7.60 -13.36
N ASN A 106 4.18 7.67 -12.82
CA ASN A 106 5.11 8.77 -13.07
C ASN A 106 6.03 8.49 -14.26
N SER A 107 6.82 9.50 -14.66
CA SER A 107 7.78 9.39 -15.77
C SER A 107 8.87 8.31 -15.59
N ARG A 108 9.04 7.79 -14.37
CA ARG A 108 10.00 6.74 -14.02
C ARG A 108 9.38 5.35 -13.91
N GLY A 109 8.09 5.21 -14.23
CA GLY A 109 7.37 3.93 -14.16
C GLY A 109 6.92 3.53 -12.75
N PHE A 110 7.02 4.42 -11.76
CA PHE A 110 6.47 4.16 -10.43
C PHE A 110 4.95 4.33 -10.47
N GLU A 111 4.22 3.32 -10.01
CA GLU A 111 2.77 3.25 -10.04
C GLU A 111 2.19 3.43 -8.62
N VAL A 112 1.08 4.15 -8.53
CA VAL A 112 0.26 4.28 -7.33
C VAL A 112 -1.12 3.78 -7.69
N ASP A 113 -1.53 2.68 -7.05
CA ASP A 113 -2.83 2.07 -7.23
C ASP A 113 -3.73 2.42 -6.05
N ILE A 114 -4.93 2.91 -6.33
CA ILE A 114 -5.97 3.09 -5.32
C ILE A 114 -7.04 2.04 -5.52
N ILE A 115 -7.12 1.13 -4.55
CA ILE A 115 -8.04 0.00 -4.57
C ILE A 115 -9.08 0.12 -3.44
N ARG A 116 -10.17 -0.61 -3.58
CA ARG A 116 -11.22 -0.71 -2.55
C ARG A 116 -11.69 -2.15 -2.40
N ARG A 117 -12.47 -2.40 -1.34
CA ARG A 117 -13.26 -3.64 -1.23
C ARG A 117 -14.30 -3.77 -2.34
N GLU A 118 -14.79 -4.99 -2.54
CA GLU A 118 -15.91 -5.23 -3.44
C GLU A 118 -17.14 -4.42 -3.00
N PRO A 119 -17.90 -3.85 -3.96
CA PRO A 119 -19.07 -3.06 -3.64
C PRO A 119 -20.10 -3.97 -2.94
N LYS A 120 -20.69 -3.50 -1.84
CA LYS A 120 -21.89 -4.09 -1.23
C LYS A 120 -23.10 -3.24 -1.65
N ASP A 121 -24.30 -3.80 -1.54
CA ASP A 121 -25.54 -3.12 -1.97
C ASP A 121 -25.62 -1.67 -1.46
N GLY A 122 -25.79 -0.73 -2.40
CA GLY A 122 -25.81 0.71 -2.13
C GLY A 122 -24.47 1.44 -2.27
N ASP A 123 -23.34 0.72 -2.43
CA ASP A 123 -22.05 1.35 -2.71
C ASP A 123 -22.02 1.94 -4.14
N PRO A 124 -21.66 3.22 -4.34
CA PRO A 124 -21.55 3.79 -5.68
C PRO A 124 -20.45 3.09 -6.49
N HIS A 125 -20.72 2.84 -7.77
CA HIS A 125 -19.77 2.26 -8.72
C HIS A 125 -19.96 2.83 -10.14
N PRO A 126 -18.89 3.26 -10.84
CA PRO A 126 -17.49 3.33 -10.39
C PRO A 126 -17.28 4.41 -9.31
N LEU A 127 -16.34 4.17 -8.38
CA LEU A 127 -16.13 5.07 -7.24
C LEU A 127 -15.07 6.12 -7.57
N ARG A 128 -15.53 7.35 -7.86
CA ARG A 128 -14.65 8.53 -7.88
C ARG A 128 -14.26 8.90 -6.46
N LEU A 129 -12.98 9.24 -6.25
CA LEU A 129 -12.50 9.69 -4.93
C LEU A 129 -12.97 11.10 -4.59
N THR A 130 -13.01 11.99 -5.57
CA THR A 130 -13.51 13.35 -5.46
C THR A 130 -14.30 13.73 -6.72
N ASP A 131 -14.98 14.88 -6.68
CA ASP A 131 -15.76 15.41 -7.81
C ASP A 131 -14.91 16.20 -8.84
N GLU A 132 -13.58 16.28 -8.64
CA GLU A 132 -12.64 16.99 -9.53
C GLU A 132 -12.43 16.27 -10.87
N ASP A 133 -12.08 17.04 -11.90
CA ASP A 133 -11.63 16.53 -13.20
C ASP A 133 -10.28 15.80 -13.08
N ASP A 134 -10.05 14.79 -13.93
CA ASP A 134 -8.86 13.91 -13.94
C ASP A 134 -8.56 13.24 -12.58
N GLU A 135 -9.55 12.54 -12.04
CA GLU A 135 -9.46 11.87 -10.73
C GLU A 135 -9.32 10.34 -10.82
N PHE A 136 -8.68 9.77 -9.80
CA PHE A 136 -8.63 8.34 -9.55
C PHE A 136 -10.02 7.73 -9.38
N TYR A 137 -10.16 6.53 -9.96
CA TYR A 137 -11.27 5.64 -9.66
C TYR A 137 -10.78 4.51 -8.77
N ALA A 138 -11.42 4.26 -7.64
CA ALA A 138 -11.06 3.11 -6.82
C ALA A 138 -11.71 1.84 -7.39
N VAL A 139 -10.88 0.86 -7.78
CA VAL A 139 -11.36 -0.42 -8.34
C VAL A 139 -11.44 -1.49 -7.25
N PRO A 140 -12.48 -2.34 -7.27
CA PRO A 140 -12.61 -3.43 -6.32
C PRO A 140 -11.50 -4.46 -6.50
N ALA A 141 -10.83 -4.82 -5.41
CA ALA A 141 -9.94 -5.96 -5.33
C ALA A 141 -10.66 -7.13 -4.65
N ARG A 142 -10.62 -8.32 -5.27
CA ARG A 142 -11.25 -9.54 -4.74
C ARG A 142 -10.78 -9.79 -3.31
N ASN A 143 -11.73 -10.03 -2.41
CA ASN A 143 -11.45 -10.39 -1.02
C ASN A 143 -10.72 -9.30 -0.20
N ALA A 144 -10.69 -8.04 -0.66
CA ALA A 144 -10.08 -6.93 0.08
C ALA A 144 -10.84 -6.56 1.36
N ASP A 145 -12.08 -7.04 1.56
CA ASP A 145 -12.79 -6.97 2.84
C ASP A 145 -11.97 -7.61 3.97
N LEU A 146 -11.32 -8.76 3.73
CA LEU A 146 -10.47 -9.41 4.74
C LEU A 146 -9.29 -8.53 5.18
N LEU A 147 -8.78 -7.70 4.27
CA LEU A 147 -7.71 -6.76 4.56
C LEU A 147 -8.20 -5.53 5.32
N LEU A 148 -9.47 -5.15 5.16
CA LEU A 148 -10.09 -4.04 5.91
C LEU A 148 -10.54 -4.45 7.31
N ASP A 149 -10.93 -5.71 7.49
CA ASP A 149 -11.45 -6.24 8.75
C ASP A 149 -10.36 -6.87 9.62
N GLY A 150 -9.21 -7.22 9.04
CA GLY A 150 -8.07 -7.77 9.76
C GLY A 150 -7.36 -6.77 10.69
N PRO A 151 -6.54 -7.27 11.65
CA PRO A 151 -5.75 -6.41 12.53
C PRO A 151 -4.84 -5.47 11.75
N ARG A 152 -4.77 -4.21 12.19
CA ARG A 152 -3.89 -3.19 11.60
C ARG A 152 -2.47 -3.31 12.15
N PHE A 153 -1.51 -2.88 11.35
CA PHE A 153 -0.11 -2.76 11.72
C PHE A 153 0.43 -1.38 11.31
N SER A 154 1.33 -0.81 12.11
CA SER A 154 1.91 0.49 11.82
C SER A 154 3.37 0.51 12.24
N ALA A 155 4.26 0.91 11.34
CA ALA A 155 5.69 0.99 11.59
C ALA A 155 6.29 2.26 10.99
N MET A 156 7.37 2.74 11.60
CA MET A 156 8.23 3.76 10.99
C MET A 156 9.14 3.09 9.98
N ILE A 157 9.01 3.45 8.70
CA ILE A 157 9.91 2.95 7.65
C ILE A 157 10.94 4.01 7.30
N VAL A 158 12.13 3.56 6.89
CA VAL A 158 13.28 4.43 6.60
C VAL A 158 13.74 4.17 5.17
N SER A 159 13.98 5.24 4.40
CA SER A 159 14.60 5.11 3.09
C SER A 159 16.13 4.99 3.19
N THR A 160 16.75 4.58 2.09
CA THR A 160 18.22 4.53 1.94
C THR A 160 18.91 5.88 2.19
N THR A 161 18.18 6.98 2.05
CA THR A 161 18.66 8.35 2.32
C THR A 161 18.36 8.84 3.74
N GLY A 162 17.78 7.99 4.60
CA GLY A 162 17.46 8.31 6.00
C GLY A 162 16.16 9.09 6.22
N HIS A 163 15.37 9.33 5.16
CA HIS A 163 14.02 9.92 5.32
C HIS A 163 13.06 8.88 5.86
N MET A 164 12.12 9.31 6.71
CA MET A 164 11.21 8.42 7.41
C MET A 164 9.76 8.79 7.15
N ALA A 165 8.89 7.78 7.18
CA ALA A 165 7.44 7.94 7.19
C ALA A 165 6.81 6.85 8.05
N ARG A 166 5.66 7.15 8.66
CA ARG A 166 4.81 6.13 9.27
C ARG A 166 4.01 5.44 8.16
N MET A 167 4.13 4.12 8.08
CA MET A 167 3.33 3.29 7.18
C MET A 167 2.25 2.58 7.98
N ASN A 168 0.98 2.80 7.62
CA ASN A 168 -0.14 1.99 8.07
C ASN A 168 -0.36 0.86 7.08
N THR A 169 -0.37 -0.38 7.56
CA THR A 169 -0.54 -1.60 6.76
C THR A 169 -1.36 -2.64 7.54
N ILE A 170 -1.52 -3.83 6.97
CA ILE A 170 -2.18 -4.98 7.60
C ILE A 170 -1.21 -5.75 8.49
N SER A 171 -1.70 -6.55 9.43
CA SER A 171 -0.84 -7.42 10.23
C SER A 171 -0.05 -8.41 9.34
N PRO A 172 1.19 -8.76 9.74
CA PRO A 172 1.99 -9.76 9.02
C PRO A 172 1.23 -11.06 8.77
N LEU A 173 0.49 -11.59 9.74
CA LEU A 173 -0.28 -12.81 9.56
C LEU A 173 -1.49 -12.65 8.63
N ALA A 174 -2.14 -11.49 8.62
CA ALA A 174 -3.17 -11.20 7.63
C ALA A 174 -2.58 -11.14 6.21
N PHE A 175 -1.39 -10.56 6.06
CA PHE A 175 -0.64 -10.56 4.80
C PHE A 175 -0.32 -11.99 4.34
N VAL A 176 0.21 -12.85 5.21
CA VAL A 176 0.52 -14.26 4.90
C VAL A 176 -0.72 -15.00 4.41
N ARG A 177 -1.84 -14.91 5.16
CA ARG A 177 -3.10 -15.57 4.78
C ARG A 177 -3.60 -15.07 3.42
N PHE A 178 -3.58 -13.77 3.18
CA PHE A 178 -4.04 -13.18 1.93
C PHE A 178 -3.16 -13.59 0.74
N LYS A 179 -1.84 -13.62 0.92
CA LYS A 179 -0.88 -14.02 -0.11
C LYS A 179 -1.02 -15.50 -0.48
N ARG A 180 -1.18 -16.38 0.51
CA ARG A 180 -1.48 -17.81 0.26
C ARG A 180 -2.78 -17.99 -0.51
N TRP A 181 -3.85 -17.32 -0.08
CA TRP A 181 -5.12 -17.34 -0.80
C TRP A 181 -5.00 -16.83 -2.25
N MET A 182 -4.24 -15.75 -2.50
CA MET A 182 -4.00 -15.25 -3.86
C MET A 182 -3.27 -16.27 -4.74
N ALA A 183 -2.32 -17.01 -4.17
CA ALA A 183 -1.55 -18.02 -4.89
C ALA A 183 -2.43 -19.22 -5.32
N GLU A 184 -3.49 -19.53 -4.57
CA GLU A 184 -4.44 -20.60 -4.86
C GLU A 184 -5.43 -20.25 -5.99
N GLN A 185 -5.52 -18.99 -6.41
CA GLN A 185 -6.46 -18.59 -7.46
C GLN A 185 -6.04 -19.15 -8.83
N LEU A 186 -7.00 -19.76 -9.54
CA LEU A 186 -6.77 -20.41 -10.83
C LEU A 186 -6.32 -19.41 -11.91
N ASP A 187 -6.86 -18.19 -11.87
CA ASP A 187 -6.59 -17.09 -12.78
C ASP A 187 -5.34 -16.26 -12.40
N ARG A 188 -4.63 -16.63 -11.32
CA ARG A 188 -3.42 -15.92 -10.91
C ARG A 188 -2.29 -16.17 -11.91
N ASP A 189 -1.70 -15.08 -12.41
CA ASP A 189 -0.48 -15.12 -13.22
C ASP A 189 0.61 -15.98 -12.55
N PRO A 190 1.28 -16.91 -13.27
CA PRO A 190 2.26 -17.83 -12.68
C PRO A 190 3.42 -17.14 -11.96
N MET A 191 3.95 -16.04 -12.49
CA MET A 191 5.05 -15.30 -11.84
C MET A 191 4.55 -14.60 -10.58
N LYS A 192 3.36 -13.98 -10.63
CA LYS A 192 2.73 -13.39 -9.44
C LYS A 192 2.44 -14.44 -8.38
N ARG A 193 1.97 -15.63 -8.76
CA ARG A 193 1.72 -16.77 -7.85
C ARG A 193 2.98 -17.18 -7.10
N GLN A 194 4.09 -17.40 -7.81
CA GLN A 194 5.37 -17.77 -7.19
C GLN A 194 5.83 -16.70 -6.21
N ARG A 195 5.70 -15.42 -6.58
CA ARG A 195 6.05 -14.30 -5.70
C ARG A 195 5.13 -14.22 -4.48
N ASP A 196 3.83 -14.46 -4.62
CA ASP A 196 2.91 -14.45 -3.48
C ASP A 196 3.27 -15.55 -2.47
N ILE A 197 3.60 -16.76 -2.93
CA ILE A 197 4.07 -17.86 -2.06
C ILE A 197 5.37 -17.47 -1.35
N LEU A 198 6.34 -16.95 -2.10
CA LEU A 198 7.62 -16.52 -1.54
C LEU A 198 7.43 -15.46 -0.45
N GLN A 199 6.68 -14.41 -0.75
CA GLN A 199 6.40 -13.34 0.22
C GLN A 199 5.66 -13.86 1.46
N ALA A 200 4.71 -14.79 1.29
CA ALA A 200 4.02 -15.39 2.43
C ALA A 200 4.98 -16.16 3.34
N ASN A 201 5.87 -16.98 2.76
CA ASN A 201 6.83 -17.78 3.54
C ASN A 201 7.84 -16.89 4.26
N LEU A 202 8.40 -15.89 3.57
CA LEU A 202 9.34 -14.94 4.17
C LEU A 202 8.73 -14.18 5.36
N VAL A 203 7.48 -13.74 5.23
CA VAL A 203 6.80 -13.01 6.32
C VAL A 203 6.45 -13.95 7.47
N GLU A 204 6.04 -15.19 7.19
CA GLU A 204 5.75 -16.19 8.23
C GLU A 204 7.00 -16.53 9.06
N GLU A 205 8.14 -16.76 8.38
CA GLU A 205 9.44 -16.97 9.02
C GLU A 205 9.90 -15.76 9.82
N LEU A 206 9.80 -14.55 9.24
CA LEU A 206 10.16 -13.31 9.94
C LEU A 206 9.35 -13.12 11.23
N VAL A 207 8.04 -13.44 11.20
CA VAL A 207 7.19 -13.37 12.39
C VAL A 207 7.63 -14.39 13.43
N ALA A 208 7.94 -15.62 13.01
CA ALA A 208 8.37 -16.67 13.92
C ALA A 208 9.71 -16.37 14.61
N GLU A 209 10.67 -15.82 13.88
CA GLU A 209 12.02 -15.57 14.39
C GLU A 209 12.15 -14.23 15.12
N TYR A 210 11.56 -13.16 14.60
CA TYR A 210 11.84 -11.79 15.05
C TYR A 210 10.66 -11.07 15.69
N LEU A 211 9.42 -11.48 15.36
CA LEU A 211 8.20 -10.84 15.89
C LEU A 211 7.24 -11.86 16.55
N PRO A 212 7.70 -12.73 17.48
CA PRO A 212 6.87 -13.82 18.02
C PRO A 212 5.63 -13.32 18.78
N HIS A 213 5.68 -12.09 19.30
CA HIS A 213 4.53 -11.44 19.95
C HIS A 213 3.37 -11.13 18.98
N LEU A 214 3.58 -11.24 17.66
CA LEU A 214 2.56 -11.06 16.62
C LEU A 214 1.98 -12.40 16.10
N GLN A 215 2.34 -13.54 16.71
CA GLN A 215 1.85 -14.86 16.32
C GLN A 215 0.40 -15.16 16.73
N GLN A 216 -0.21 -14.31 17.56
CA GLN A 216 -1.54 -14.52 18.16
C GLN A 216 -2.65 -13.81 17.38
#